data_AF-A0A512C6M3-F1
#
_entry.id   AF-A0A512C6M3-F1
#
_cell.length_a   1.000
_cell.length_b   1.000
_cell.length_c   1.000
_cell.angle_alpha   90.00
_cell.angle_beta   90.00
_cell.angle_gamma   90.00
#
_symmetry.space_group_name_H-M   'P 1'
#
loop_
_entity.id
_entity.type
_entity.pdbx_description
1 polymer ?
#
loop_
_entity_poly.entity_id
_entity_poly.type
_entity_poly.pdbx_seq_one_letter_code
_entity_poly.pdbx_strand_id
1 'polypeptide(L)'
;MNYSKLFLSVLFGVTILISSCDDEEDVCVETTWYQDADSDGLGNADVSQTACVQPSGYVADNSDTDDSSAASTGSTPLAAFDEFNEDAVTISFDGDDITIESNGLPNHTSPYWSTSNSLYIEPFVASTSEMSPGTISSGSYTVTVPATPVKASSSSATGLGAIGIAVTGAPIFNDEEGPNIALSANVASGFDYAGAHMGPTGYHYHLESTDVEANTTLSYDDEKLIGILQDGFLLYGRKCNSTDDHPTNLDASGGHISATQHSSDEEFYHYHIINETYIGSYILLFGVDLQGTPNTIM
;
A
#
# COMPACT_ATOMS: atom_id res chain seq x y z
N MET A 1 24.49 23.14 -86.61
CA MET A 1 25.66 23.68 -85.89
C MET A 1 25.11 24.48 -84.72
N ASN A 2 25.28 23.95 -83.51
CA ASN A 2 24.47 24.26 -82.32
C ASN A 2 25.16 25.24 -81.36
N TYR A 3 24.32 26.02 -80.69
CA TYR A 3 24.56 26.88 -79.53
C TYR A 3 25.09 26.12 -78.29
N SER A 4 25.84 26.83 -77.43
CA SER A 4 26.00 26.61 -75.97
C SER A 4 27.22 27.45 -75.50
N LYS A 5 27.29 28.17 -74.38
CA LYS A 5 26.42 28.48 -73.23
C LYS A 5 27.02 29.74 -72.56
N LEU A 6 26.15 30.57 -71.99
CA LEU A 6 26.44 31.71 -71.12
C LEU A 6 26.68 31.18 -69.68
N PHE A 7 27.69 31.68 -68.95
CA PHE A 7 27.68 31.62 -67.47
C PHE A 7 28.34 32.88 -66.88
N LEU A 8 27.55 33.57 -66.06
CA LEU A 8 27.83 34.81 -65.34
C LEU A 8 28.17 34.45 -63.88
N SER A 9 29.28 34.97 -63.38
CA SER A 9 29.76 34.82 -62.01
C SER A 9 29.01 35.75 -61.05
N VAL A 10 28.39 35.20 -60.00
CA VAL A 10 27.87 35.98 -58.85
C VAL A 10 28.31 35.32 -57.55
N LEU A 11 28.97 36.13 -56.73
CA LEU A 11 29.48 35.86 -55.39
C LEU A 11 28.28 35.85 -54.40
N PHE A 12 28.14 34.81 -53.57
CA PHE A 12 27.15 34.79 -52.49
C PHE A 12 27.86 34.66 -51.14
N GLY A 13 27.67 35.66 -50.28
CA GLY A 13 28.13 35.67 -48.91
C GLY A 13 27.33 34.68 -48.06
N VAL A 14 28.03 33.92 -47.22
CA VAL A 14 27.44 33.03 -46.24
C VAL A 14 27.20 33.84 -44.97
N THR A 15 25.93 34.06 -44.64
CA THR A 15 25.50 34.57 -43.34
C THR A 15 25.55 33.41 -42.35
N ILE A 16 26.43 33.48 -41.36
CA ILE A 16 26.44 32.55 -40.22
C ILE A 16 25.30 32.96 -39.30
N LEU A 17 24.23 32.16 -39.27
CA LEU A 17 23.26 32.15 -38.19
C LEU A 17 23.74 31.11 -37.18
N ILE A 18 24.10 31.59 -35.99
CA ILE A 18 24.42 30.76 -34.84
C ILE A 18 23.06 30.26 -34.30
N SER A 19 22.72 29.01 -34.57
CA SER A 19 21.70 28.29 -33.80
C SER A 19 22.44 27.53 -32.73
N SER A 20 22.34 27.98 -31.48
CA SER A 20 22.70 27.17 -30.32
C SER A 20 21.66 26.06 -30.23
N CYS A 21 21.95 24.91 -30.83
CA CYS A 21 21.37 23.66 -30.37
C CYS A 21 22.35 23.16 -29.32
N ASP A 22 22.03 23.37 -28.04
CA ASP A 22 22.56 22.49 -27.00
C ASP A 22 21.92 21.13 -27.28
N ASP A 23 22.57 20.34 -28.14
CA ASP A 23 22.34 18.90 -28.21
C ASP A 23 22.97 18.33 -26.94
N GLU A 24 22.27 18.47 -25.82
CA GLU A 24 22.36 17.49 -24.76
C GLU A 24 21.96 16.18 -25.43
N GLU A 25 22.94 15.32 -25.77
CA GLU A 25 22.61 13.94 -26.12
C GLU A 25 21.71 13.44 -25.00
N ASP A 26 20.47 13.10 -25.33
CA ASP A 26 19.55 12.45 -24.40
C ASP A 26 20.12 11.05 -24.16
N VAL A 27 21.10 10.98 -23.25
CA VAL A 27 21.77 9.76 -22.83
C VAL A 27 20.74 8.99 -22.02
N CYS A 28 19.92 8.21 -22.72
CA CYS A 28 19.06 7.27 -22.06
C CYS A 28 19.92 6.09 -21.58
N VAL A 29 19.76 5.71 -20.31
CA VAL A 29 20.38 4.50 -19.80
C VAL A 29 19.46 3.34 -20.18
N GLU A 30 19.86 2.61 -21.21
CA GLU A 30 19.16 1.42 -21.67
C GLU A 30 19.06 0.38 -20.54
N THR A 31 17.83 -0.02 -20.22
CA THR A 31 17.53 -1.07 -19.26
C THR A 31 17.07 -2.32 -20.01
N THR A 32 17.43 -3.50 -19.49
CA THR A 32 16.90 -4.77 -20.01
C THR A 32 15.56 -5.06 -19.34
N TRP A 33 14.55 -5.32 -20.16
CA TRP A 33 13.19 -5.64 -19.75
C TRP A 33 12.86 -7.05 -20.21
N TYR A 34 12.10 -7.79 -19.42
CA TYR A 34 11.75 -9.19 -19.60
C TYR A 34 10.25 -9.33 -19.77
N GLN A 35 9.80 -10.19 -20.69
CA GLN A 35 8.39 -10.35 -21.02
C GLN A 35 7.63 -10.85 -19.78
N ASP A 36 6.51 -10.21 -19.48
CA ASP A 36 5.55 -10.62 -18.45
C ASP A 36 4.24 -10.96 -19.18
N ALA A 37 4.11 -12.21 -19.60
CA ALA A 37 3.04 -12.67 -20.48
C ALA A 37 1.74 -12.97 -19.73
N ASP A 38 1.82 -13.34 -18.45
CA ASP A 38 0.66 -13.61 -17.59
C ASP A 38 0.29 -12.46 -16.64
N SER A 39 1.08 -11.38 -16.65
CA SER A 39 0.82 -10.11 -15.96
C SER A 39 0.93 -10.19 -14.44
N ASP A 40 1.87 -10.97 -13.92
CA ASP A 40 2.13 -11.13 -12.49
C ASP A 40 3.27 -10.24 -11.94
N GLY A 41 3.94 -9.50 -12.83
CA GLY A 41 5.03 -8.58 -12.50
C GLY A 41 6.41 -9.22 -12.47
N LEU A 42 6.54 -10.51 -12.79
CA LEU A 42 7.79 -11.23 -12.95
C LEU A 42 8.08 -11.44 -14.43
N GLY A 43 9.34 -11.28 -14.82
CA GLY A 43 9.71 -11.33 -16.22
C GLY A 43 10.41 -12.62 -16.61
N ASN A 44 10.08 -13.15 -17.77
CA ASN A 44 10.71 -14.31 -18.35
C ASN A 44 12.14 -13.99 -18.82
N ALA A 45 13.13 -14.58 -18.13
CA ALA A 45 14.55 -14.38 -18.45
C ALA A 45 14.93 -14.77 -19.89
N ASP A 46 14.19 -15.70 -20.51
CA ASP A 46 14.44 -16.19 -21.87
C ASP A 46 13.87 -15.24 -22.96
N VAL A 47 12.98 -14.31 -22.59
CA VAL A 47 12.41 -13.33 -23.52
C VAL A 47 12.62 -11.92 -23.01
N SER A 48 13.67 -11.26 -23.51
CA SER A 48 14.04 -9.90 -23.11
C SER A 48 14.21 -8.94 -24.28
N GLN A 49 14.07 -7.65 -24.00
CA GLN A 49 14.39 -6.56 -24.90
C GLN A 49 15.01 -5.39 -24.14
N THR A 50 15.76 -4.55 -24.84
CA THR A 50 16.39 -3.36 -24.26
C THR A 50 15.60 -2.11 -24.65
N ALA A 51 15.29 -1.26 -23.68
CA ALA A 51 14.60 0.01 -23.91
C ALA A 51 14.93 1.03 -22.81
N CYS A 52 14.84 2.32 -23.14
CA CYS A 52 15.01 3.42 -22.18
C CYS A 52 13.87 3.48 -21.14
N VAL A 53 12.67 3.06 -21.54
CA VAL A 53 11.44 3.06 -20.72
C VAL A 53 10.78 1.69 -20.78
N GLN A 54 10.03 1.33 -19.74
CA GLN A 54 9.32 0.05 -19.64
C GLN A 54 8.39 -0.17 -20.85
N PRO A 55 8.64 -1.19 -21.69
CA PRO A 55 7.71 -1.60 -22.73
C PRO A 55 6.44 -2.22 -22.13
N SER A 56 5.30 -2.07 -22.81
CA SER A 56 4.06 -2.74 -22.39
C SER A 56 4.23 -4.27 -22.46
N GLY A 57 3.85 -4.96 -21.38
CA GLY A 57 4.02 -6.42 -21.24
C GLY A 57 5.45 -6.85 -20.92
N TYR A 58 6.28 -5.94 -20.40
CA TYR A 58 7.62 -6.26 -19.93
C TYR A 58 7.90 -5.61 -18.57
N VAL A 59 8.71 -6.27 -17.73
CA VAL A 59 9.14 -5.81 -16.41
C VAL A 59 10.66 -5.86 -16.26
N ALA A 60 11.23 -5.15 -15.28
CA ALA A 60 12.68 -5.15 -15.07
C ALA A 60 13.16 -6.42 -14.33
N ASP A 61 12.24 -7.06 -13.61
CA ASP A 61 12.45 -8.34 -12.94
C ASP A 61 12.62 -9.46 -13.96
N ASN A 62 13.45 -10.46 -13.66
CA ASN A 62 13.73 -11.59 -14.56
C ASN A 62 13.59 -12.96 -13.88
N SER A 63 12.80 -13.01 -12.80
CA SER A 63 12.71 -14.17 -11.93
C SER A 63 11.56 -15.11 -12.30
N ASP A 64 10.84 -14.85 -13.38
CA ASP A 64 9.76 -15.73 -13.81
C ASP A 64 10.30 -17.02 -14.45
N THR A 65 9.79 -18.15 -13.97
CA THR A 65 10.12 -19.48 -14.45
C THR A 65 8.95 -20.17 -15.15
N ASP A 66 7.74 -19.59 -15.12
CA ASP A 66 6.53 -20.09 -15.77
C ASP A 66 5.62 -18.94 -16.25
N ASP A 67 6.03 -18.32 -17.36
CA ASP A 67 5.37 -17.19 -18.07
C ASP A 67 4.03 -17.56 -18.75
N SER A 68 3.36 -18.59 -18.23
CA SER A 68 2.06 -19.06 -18.67
C SER A 68 1.00 -19.01 -17.56
N SER A 69 1.40 -18.76 -16.32
CA SER A 69 0.52 -18.66 -15.17
C SER A 69 1.13 -17.80 -14.06
N ALA A 70 0.38 -16.78 -13.64
CA ALA A 70 0.82 -15.88 -12.60
C ALA A 70 1.33 -16.62 -11.36
N ALA A 71 2.44 -16.14 -10.80
CA ALA A 71 3.04 -16.67 -9.59
C ALA A 71 2.00 -16.77 -8.48
N SER A 72 1.81 -18.00 -7.99
CA SER A 72 0.90 -18.28 -6.90
C SER A 72 1.35 -17.53 -5.64
N THR A 73 0.53 -16.59 -5.22
CA THR A 73 0.63 -15.85 -3.96
C THR A 73 0.06 -16.62 -2.77
N GLY A 74 -0.40 -17.86 -2.97
CA GLY A 74 -1.06 -18.64 -1.91
C GLY A 74 -2.50 -18.17 -1.64
N SER A 75 -3.24 -18.99 -0.88
CA SER A 75 -4.61 -18.64 -0.46
C SER A 75 -4.58 -17.88 0.86
N THR A 76 -5.45 -16.87 1.00
CA THR A 76 -5.65 -16.16 2.26
C THR A 76 -6.11 -17.15 3.34
N PRO A 77 -5.39 -17.28 4.47
CA PRO A 77 -5.74 -18.25 5.50
C PRO A 77 -7.05 -17.87 6.19
N LEU A 78 -8.07 -18.74 6.09
CA LEU A 78 -9.39 -18.45 6.64
C LEU A 78 -9.38 -18.24 8.17
N ALA A 79 -8.42 -18.85 8.88
CA ALA A 79 -8.27 -18.68 10.33
C ALA A 79 -7.91 -17.23 10.72
N ALA A 80 -7.38 -16.40 9.82
CA ALA A 80 -7.12 -14.99 10.08
C ALA A 80 -8.43 -14.21 10.36
N PHE A 81 -9.55 -14.65 9.78
CA PHE A 81 -10.83 -13.98 9.97
C PHE A 81 -11.44 -14.25 11.36
N ASP A 82 -10.93 -15.24 12.11
CA ASP A 82 -11.36 -15.49 13.50
C ASP A 82 -10.87 -14.39 14.48
N GLU A 83 -9.86 -13.59 14.09
CA GLU A 83 -9.38 -12.46 14.91
C GLU A 83 -10.25 -11.20 14.76
N PHE A 84 -11.11 -11.13 13.75
CA PHE A 84 -11.95 -9.95 13.53
C PHE A 84 -13.05 -9.87 14.60
N ASN A 85 -13.27 -8.66 15.10
CA ASN A 85 -14.26 -8.38 16.13
C ASN A 85 -15.68 -8.64 15.62
N GLU A 86 -16.32 -9.71 16.10
CA GLU A 86 -17.68 -10.12 15.70
C GLU A 86 -18.77 -9.09 16.00
N ASP A 87 -18.56 -8.18 16.97
CA ASP A 87 -19.49 -7.09 17.27
C ASP A 87 -19.44 -5.96 16.22
N ALA A 88 -18.33 -5.85 15.49
CA ALA A 88 -18.11 -4.81 14.49
C ALA A 88 -18.13 -5.33 13.05
N VAL A 89 -17.69 -6.57 12.84
CA VAL A 89 -17.38 -7.13 11.52
C VAL A 89 -18.17 -8.40 11.27
N THR A 90 -18.77 -8.48 10.08
CA THR A 90 -19.38 -9.70 9.54
C THR A 90 -18.56 -10.16 8.33
N ILE A 91 -18.13 -11.42 8.36
CA ILE A 91 -17.39 -12.05 7.26
C ILE A 91 -18.31 -13.05 6.57
N SER A 92 -18.34 -13.02 5.24
CA SER A 92 -19.07 -14.00 4.44
C SER A 92 -18.24 -14.51 3.26
N PHE A 93 -18.52 -15.74 2.85
CA PHE A 93 -17.79 -16.44 1.80
C PHE A 93 -18.78 -16.87 0.72
N ASP A 94 -18.51 -16.50 -0.53
CA ASP A 94 -19.29 -16.93 -1.71
C ASP A 94 -18.35 -17.39 -2.82
N GLY A 95 -18.20 -18.72 -2.95
CA GLY A 95 -17.21 -19.29 -3.87
C GLY A 95 -15.79 -18.88 -3.48
N ASP A 96 -15.10 -18.20 -4.41
CA ASP A 96 -13.74 -17.72 -4.24
C ASP A 96 -13.68 -16.27 -3.74
N ASP A 97 -14.82 -15.67 -3.36
CA ASP A 97 -14.89 -14.30 -2.83
C ASP A 97 -15.11 -14.29 -1.31
N ILE A 98 -14.42 -13.36 -0.65
CA ILE A 98 -14.55 -13.04 0.78
C ILE A 98 -15.12 -11.63 0.89
N THR A 99 -16.26 -11.48 1.55
CA THR A 99 -16.86 -10.17 1.83
C THR A 99 -16.73 -9.83 3.30
N ILE A 100 -16.18 -8.65 3.58
CA ILE A 100 -15.97 -8.07 4.90
C ILE A 100 -16.87 -6.84 5.03
N GLU A 101 -17.86 -6.92 5.93
CA GLU A 101 -18.75 -5.81 6.27
C GLU A 101 -18.44 -5.33 7.68
N SER A 102 -18.17 -4.03 7.85
CA SER A 102 -17.84 -3.44 9.15
C SER A 102 -18.71 -2.23 9.47
N ASN A 103 -19.11 -2.11 10.75
CA ASN A 103 -19.75 -0.91 11.29
C ASN A 103 -18.75 0.18 11.72
N GLY A 104 -17.44 -0.03 11.53
CA GLY A 104 -16.39 0.96 11.79
C GLY A 104 -16.08 1.22 13.27
N LEU A 105 -16.71 0.50 14.20
CA LEU A 105 -16.50 0.72 15.63
C LEU A 105 -15.27 -0.06 16.12
N PRO A 106 -14.29 0.59 16.76
CA PRO A 106 -13.21 -0.13 17.43
C PRO A 106 -13.71 -0.79 18.73
N ASN A 107 -13.04 -1.85 19.17
CA ASN A 107 -13.33 -2.56 20.44
C ASN A 107 -12.40 -2.18 21.59
N HIS A 108 -11.71 -1.06 21.50
CA HIS A 108 -10.74 -0.61 22.50
C HIS A 108 -11.09 0.77 23.06
N THR A 109 -10.35 1.17 24.10
CA THR A 109 -10.55 2.46 24.74
C THR A 109 -10.04 3.60 23.88
N SER A 110 -10.65 4.78 23.96
CA SER A 110 -10.21 5.95 23.19
C SER A 110 -10.74 7.23 23.81
N PRO A 111 -9.98 8.34 23.76
CA PRO A 111 -10.48 9.65 24.13
C PRO A 111 -11.52 10.20 23.14
N TYR A 112 -11.69 9.56 21.97
CA TYR A 112 -12.71 9.91 20.99
C TYR A 112 -14.08 9.30 21.27
N TRP A 113 -14.21 8.39 22.24
CA TRP A 113 -15.53 7.96 22.69
C TRP A 113 -16.27 9.10 23.40
N SER A 114 -17.61 9.06 23.40
CA SER A 114 -18.39 9.94 24.29
C SER A 114 -18.00 9.67 25.74
N THR A 115 -17.91 10.71 26.58
CA THR A 115 -17.61 10.59 28.02
C THR A 115 -18.60 9.72 28.81
N SER A 116 -19.75 9.40 28.21
CA SER A 116 -20.75 8.48 28.77
C SER A 116 -20.55 7.01 28.38
N ASN A 117 -19.67 6.73 27.42
CA ASN A 117 -19.34 5.39 26.94
C ASN A 117 -18.32 4.72 27.90
N SER A 118 -18.47 3.43 28.15
CA SER A 118 -17.58 2.66 29.03
C SER A 118 -16.14 2.53 28.52
N LEU A 119 -15.92 2.71 27.21
CA LEU A 119 -14.60 2.69 26.57
C LEU A 119 -13.93 4.07 26.51
N TYR A 120 -14.58 5.11 27.04
CA TYR A 120 -13.95 6.42 27.14
C TYR A 120 -12.81 6.43 28.16
N ILE A 121 -11.71 7.05 27.77
CA ILE A 121 -10.58 7.39 28.64
C ILE A 121 -10.16 8.83 28.39
N GLU A 122 -9.53 9.46 29.40
CA GLU A 122 -8.92 10.78 29.19
C GLU A 122 -7.70 10.64 28.25
N PRO A 123 -7.43 11.65 27.40
CA PRO A 123 -6.26 11.63 26.52
C PRO A 123 -4.96 11.64 27.32
N PHE A 124 -4.04 10.73 26.99
CA PHE A 124 -2.75 10.59 27.67
C PHE A 124 -1.55 10.46 26.72
N VAL A 125 -1.75 9.92 25.50
CA VAL A 125 -0.78 9.99 24.38
C VAL A 125 -1.07 11.21 23.52
N ALA A 126 -2.33 11.40 23.14
CA ALA A 126 -2.76 12.50 22.29
C ALA A 126 -2.51 13.87 22.95
N SER A 127 -1.91 14.78 22.20
CA SER A 127 -1.91 16.21 22.50
C SER A 127 -3.32 16.76 22.33
N THR A 128 -3.93 17.18 23.43
CA THR A 128 -5.32 17.65 23.46
C THR A 128 -5.57 18.89 22.62
N SER A 129 -4.55 19.69 22.32
CA SER A 129 -4.67 20.85 21.42
C SER A 129 -4.74 20.48 19.95
N GLU A 130 -4.24 19.28 19.58
CA GLU A 130 -4.14 18.80 18.20
C GLU A 130 -5.17 17.71 17.88
N MET A 131 -5.88 17.21 18.89
CA MET A 131 -6.98 16.26 18.69
C MET A 131 -8.05 16.86 17.76
N SER A 132 -8.38 16.11 16.73
CA SER A 132 -9.50 16.43 15.85
C SER A 132 -10.83 16.46 16.61
N PRO A 133 -11.81 17.27 16.17
CA PRO A 133 -13.14 17.27 16.76
C PRO A 133 -13.92 16.01 16.35
N GLY A 134 -14.87 15.60 17.18
CA GLY A 134 -15.80 14.52 16.87
C GLY A 134 -15.82 13.45 17.96
N THR A 135 -16.76 12.52 17.82
CA THR A 135 -16.84 11.35 18.68
C THR A 135 -17.05 10.12 17.83
N ILE A 136 -16.48 8.99 18.25
CA ILE A 136 -16.66 7.70 17.58
C ILE A 136 -18.16 7.41 17.47
N SER A 137 -18.56 7.04 16.26
CA SER A 137 -19.92 6.63 15.90
C SER A 137 -19.84 5.61 14.79
N SER A 138 -20.90 4.82 14.61
CA SER A 138 -20.93 3.76 13.61
C SER A 138 -20.83 4.33 12.20
N GLY A 139 -19.97 3.72 11.39
CA GLY A 139 -19.92 3.87 9.94
C GLY A 139 -20.50 2.63 9.24
N SER A 140 -20.21 2.51 7.95
CA SER A 140 -20.46 1.33 7.13
C SER A 140 -19.30 1.22 6.16
N TYR A 141 -18.62 0.08 6.17
CA TYR A 141 -17.51 -0.23 5.27
C TYR A 141 -17.72 -1.63 4.73
N THR A 142 -17.74 -1.79 3.42
CA THR A 142 -17.84 -3.10 2.80
C THR A 142 -16.79 -3.26 1.72
N VAL A 143 -16.06 -4.38 1.76
CA VAL A 143 -15.14 -4.78 0.70
C VAL A 143 -15.32 -6.26 0.38
N THR A 144 -15.29 -6.59 -0.90
CA THR A 144 -15.22 -7.97 -1.38
C THR A 144 -13.88 -8.16 -2.06
N VAL A 145 -13.16 -9.20 -1.67
CA VAL A 145 -11.81 -9.53 -2.15
C VAL A 145 -11.73 -11.01 -2.51
N PRO A 146 -10.87 -11.41 -3.45
CA PRO A 146 -10.66 -12.82 -3.73
C PRO A 146 -10.01 -13.55 -2.54
N ALA A 147 -10.37 -14.83 -2.34
CA ALA A 147 -9.74 -15.72 -1.37
C ALA A 147 -8.31 -16.12 -1.77
N THR A 148 -7.96 -15.95 -3.04
CA THR A 148 -6.62 -16.12 -3.61
C THR A 148 -6.21 -14.84 -4.34
N PRO A 149 -5.92 -13.74 -3.62
CA PRO A 149 -5.49 -12.48 -4.22
C PRO A 149 -4.15 -12.67 -4.93
N VAL A 150 -4.03 -12.17 -6.15
CA VAL A 150 -2.79 -12.24 -6.95
C VAL A 150 -2.10 -10.88 -6.98
N LYS A 151 -0.77 -10.89 -7.13
CA LYS A 151 -0.04 -9.66 -7.43
C LYS A 151 -0.44 -9.17 -8.82
N ALA A 152 -0.62 -7.87 -8.95
CA ALA A 152 -0.84 -7.19 -10.22
C ALA A 152 0.50 -6.95 -10.92
N SER A 153 0.48 -6.88 -12.25
CA SER A 153 1.64 -6.53 -13.09
C SER A 153 2.30 -5.19 -12.74
N SER A 154 1.58 -4.32 -12.02
CA SER A 154 2.08 -3.04 -11.54
C SER A 154 1.42 -2.67 -10.23
N SER A 155 2.20 -2.09 -9.32
CA SER A 155 1.70 -1.57 -8.05
C SER A 155 0.71 -0.42 -8.28
N SER A 156 -0.20 -0.24 -7.32
CA SER A 156 -1.24 0.80 -7.36
C SER A 156 -1.14 1.70 -6.14
N ALA A 157 -1.04 3.01 -6.37
CA ALA A 157 -1.08 3.99 -5.28
C ALA A 157 -2.38 3.86 -4.48
N THR A 158 -2.26 4.06 -3.16
CA THR A 158 -3.42 4.27 -2.29
C THR A 158 -4.01 5.66 -2.53
N GLY A 159 -5.18 5.94 -1.94
CA GLY A 159 -5.78 7.27 -2.00
C GLY A 159 -6.57 7.57 -0.73
N LEU A 160 -7.25 8.72 -0.72
CA LEU A 160 -8.06 9.13 0.42
C LEU A 160 -9.16 8.13 0.74
N GLY A 161 -9.40 7.94 2.04
CA GLY A 161 -10.43 7.07 2.55
C GLY A 161 -9.86 5.77 3.09
N ALA A 162 -10.75 4.82 3.33
CA ALA A 162 -10.36 3.50 3.81
C ALA A 162 -9.62 2.74 2.70
N ILE A 163 -8.45 2.22 3.04
CA ILE A 163 -7.65 1.31 2.19
C ILE A 163 -7.68 -0.13 2.71
N GLY A 164 -8.32 -0.35 3.87
CA GLY A 164 -8.47 -1.65 4.50
C GLY A 164 -9.41 -1.59 5.70
N ILE A 165 -9.71 -2.76 6.26
CA ILE A 165 -10.52 -2.94 7.47
C ILE A 165 -9.66 -3.65 8.51
N ALA A 166 -9.49 -3.01 9.67
CA ALA A 166 -8.72 -3.58 10.77
C ALA A 166 -9.50 -4.69 11.49
N VAL A 167 -8.79 -5.56 12.20
CA VAL A 167 -9.39 -6.62 13.05
C VAL A 167 -10.34 -6.06 14.11
N THR A 168 -10.17 -4.80 14.53
CA THR A 168 -11.08 -4.14 15.49
C THR A 168 -12.42 -3.75 14.85
N GLY A 169 -12.45 -3.61 13.53
CA GLY A 169 -13.57 -3.13 12.71
C GLY A 169 -13.36 -1.71 12.16
N ALA A 170 -12.55 -0.87 12.80
CA ALA A 170 -12.30 0.47 12.26
C ALA A 170 -11.43 0.43 10.99
N PRO A 171 -11.64 1.34 10.03
CA PRO A 171 -10.91 1.34 8.77
C PRO A 171 -9.44 1.77 8.94
N ILE A 172 -8.60 1.27 8.05
CA ILE A 172 -7.18 1.62 7.91
C ILE A 172 -7.06 2.65 6.79
N PHE A 173 -6.32 3.72 7.03
CA PHE A 173 -6.05 4.80 6.09
C PHE A 173 -4.55 4.86 5.79
N ASN A 174 -4.19 5.47 4.66
CA ASN A 174 -2.80 5.61 4.22
C ASN A 174 -2.07 6.74 4.96
N ASP A 175 -0.95 7.22 4.42
CA ASP A 175 -0.15 8.30 5.01
C ASP A 175 -0.63 9.72 4.67
N GLU A 176 -1.83 9.84 4.08
CA GLU A 176 -2.38 11.12 3.66
C GLU A 176 -3.54 11.58 4.55
N GLU A 177 -3.63 12.90 4.71
CA GLU A 177 -4.79 13.60 5.22
C GLU A 177 -5.57 14.26 4.09
N GLY A 178 -6.87 14.49 4.31
CA GLY A 178 -7.66 15.29 3.39
C GLY A 178 -7.17 16.75 3.35
N PRO A 179 -6.91 17.36 2.17
CA PRO A 179 -7.23 16.91 0.82
C PRO A 179 -6.00 16.44 -0.01
N ASN A 180 -5.43 15.26 0.31
CA ASN A 180 -4.21 14.68 -0.28
C ASN A 180 -2.92 15.42 0.11
N ILE A 181 -2.74 15.63 1.41
CA ILE A 181 -1.48 16.12 1.95
C ILE A 181 -0.88 15.02 2.82
N ALA A 182 0.45 14.82 2.75
CA ALA A 182 1.12 13.92 3.66
C ALA A 182 0.81 14.31 5.12
N LEU A 183 0.53 13.31 5.95
CA LEU A 183 0.30 13.49 7.38
C LEU A 183 1.45 14.30 7.98
N SER A 184 1.16 15.17 8.94
CA SER A 184 2.20 15.96 9.62
C SER A 184 2.43 15.50 11.05
N ALA A 185 3.62 15.75 11.60
CA ALA A 185 3.92 15.43 13.00
C ALA A 185 2.97 16.11 13.99
N ASN A 186 2.47 17.30 13.63
CA ASN A 186 1.53 18.06 14.45
C ASN A 186 0.17 17.37 14.49
N VAL A 187 -0.36 16.93 13.34
CA VAL A 187 -1.63 16.19 13.31
C VAL A 187 -1.48 14.81 13.95
N ALA A 188 -0.42 14.06 13.63
CA ALA A 188 -0.14 12.77 14.25
C ALA A 188 -0.05 12.86 15.80
N SER A 189 0.39 14.01 16.35
CA SER A 189 0.41 14.21 17.79
C SER A 189 -0.97 14.28 18.44
N GLY A 190 -2.04 14.53 17.68
CA GLY A 190 -3.42 14.48 18.13
C GLY A 190 -4.03 13.08 18.14
N PHE A 191 -3.33 12.07 17.60
CA PHE A 191 -3.88 10.71 17.50
C PHE A 191 -3.87 10.06 18.87
N ASP A 192 -4.85 9.18 19.12
CA ASP A 192 -4.86 8.43 20.36
C ASP A 192 -3.77 7.35 20.38
N TYR A 193 -3.67 6.63 21.50
CA TYR A 193 -2.62 5.64 21.68
C TYR A 193 -2.67 4.53 20.61
N ALA A 194 -3.81 4.32 19.96
CA ALA A 194 -3.99 3.28 18.96
C ALA A 194 -3.53 3.73 17.57
N GLY A 195 -3.03 4.97 17.44
CA GLY A 195 -2.57 5.54 16.17
C GLY A 195 -3.72 6.03 15.28
N ALA A 196 -4.86 6.35 15.88
CA ALA A 196 -6.08 6.75 15.18
C ALA A 196 -6.64 8.09 15.66
N HIS A 197 -7.52 8.64 14.83
CA HIS A 197 -8.26 9.85 15.16
C HIS A 197 -9.63 9.90 14.50
N MET A 198 -10.42 10.92 14.87
CA MET A 198 -11.66 11.23 14.17
C MET A 198 -11.38 12.07 12.92
N GLY A 199 -11.97 11.68 11.79
CA GLY A 199 -12.08 12.51 10.60
C GLY A 199 -13.52 12.64 10.11
N PRO A 200 -13.72 13.30 8.95
CA PRO A 200 -15.06 13.51 8.38
C PRO A 200 -15.83 12.23 8.08
N THR A 201 -15.12 11.13 7.84
CA THR A 201 -15.68 9.81 7.49
C THR A 201 -15.79 8.88 8.69
N GLY A 202 -15.36 9.30 9.89
CA GLY A 202 -15.38 8.46 11.09
C GLY A 202 -13.99 8.32 11.75
N TYR A 203 -13.92 7.44 12.74
CA TYR A 203 -12.69 7.07 13.40
C TYR A 203 -11.89 6.11 12.53
N HIS A 204 -10.58 6.31 12.41
CA HIS A 204 -9.74 5.51 11.52
C HIS A 204 -8.27 5.51 11.94
N TYR A 205 -7.56 4.43 11.61
CA TYR A 205 -6.15 4.26 11.93
C TYR A 205 -5.24 4.71 10.79
N HIS A 206 -4.12 5.32 11.15
CA HIS A 206 -3.01 5.61 10.24
C HIS A 206 -1.70 4.99 10.74
N LEU A 207 -1.51 4.99 12.06
CA LEU A 207 -0.22 4.67 12.69
C LEU A 207 -0.29 3.37 13.48
N GLU A 208 0.85 2.71 13.63
CA GLU A 208 1.00 1.63 14.61
C GLU A 208 0.70 2.18 16.02
N SER A 209 0.11 1.33 16.86
CA SER A 209 -0.20 1.71 18.23
C SER A 209 1.06 2.02 19.03
N THR A 210 0.91 2.80 20.09
CA THR A 210 1.97 3.03 21.07
C THR A 210 1.96 1.92 22.12
N ASP A 211 3.14 1.50 22.59
CA ASP A 211 3.26 0.54 23.69
C ASP A 211 2.78 1.13 25.01
N VAL A 212 1.52 0.84 25.32
CA VAL A 212 0.87 1.19 26.56
C VAL A 212 0.39 -0.12 27.17
N GLU A 213 1.08 -0.64 28.17
CA GLU A 213 0.85 -1.97 28.79
C GLU A 213 -0.63 -2.30 29.08
N ALA A 214 -1.47 -1.30 29.37
CA ALA A 214 -2.90 -1.49 29.64
C ALA A 214 -3.82 -1.39 28.42
N ASN A 215 -3.31 -0.98 27.26
CA ASN A 215 -4.10 -0.51 26.13
C ASN A 215 -3.51 -0.77 24.74
N THR A 216 -2.26 -1.25 24.58
CA THR A 216 -1.67 -1.53 23.24
C THR A 216 -2.66 -2.36 22.41
N THR A 217 -3.15 -1.78 21.32
CA THR A 217 -4.17 -2.38 20.43
C THR A 217 -3.54 -2.62 19.06
N LEU A 218 -4.14 -3.46 18.20
CA LEU A 218 -3.61 -3.84 16.88
C LEU A 218 -2.23 -4.53 16.93
N SER A 219 -1.14 -3.77 16.96
CA SER A 219 0.26 -4.24 16.97
C SER A 219 1.16 -3.23 17.66
N TYR A 220 2.23 -3.74 18.28
CA TYR A 220 3.42 -2.95 18.58
C TYR A 220 4.66 -3.83 18.47
N ASP A 221 5.47 -3.61 17.43
CA ASP A 221 6.71 -4.37 17.21
C ASP A 221 6.51 -5.89 17.29
N ASP A 222 5.40 -6.39 16.75
CA ASP A 222 4.99 -7.79 16.87
C ASP A 222 4.50 -8.34 15.52
N GLU A 223 4.02 -9.57 15.52
CA GLU A 223 3.57 -10.34 14.36
C GLU A 223 2.03 -10.40 14.25
N LYS A 224 1.30 -9.58 15.00
CA LYS A 224 -0.17 -9.65 15.07
C LYS A 224 -0.83 -9.28 13.75
N LEU A 225 -2.03 -9.82 13.52
CA LEU A 225 -2.84 -9.39 12.39
C LEU A 225 -3.41 -7.99 12.65
N ILE A 226 -3.20 -7.07 11.70
CA ILE A 226 -3.75 -5.72 11.75
C ILE A 226 -5.12 -5.70 11.08
N GLY A 227 -5.25 -6.38 9.94
CA GLY A 227 -6.48 -6.43 9.16
C GLY A 227 -6.24 -6.91 7.73
N ILE A 228 -7.17 -6.55 6.85
CA ILE A 228 -7.12 -6.86 5.43
C ILE A 228 -7.18 -5.58 4.61
N LEU A 229 -6.31 -5.45 3.60
CA LEU A 229 -6.31 -4.33 2.67
C LEU A 229 -7.25 -4.57 1.50
N GLN A 230 -7.62 -3.50 0.81
CA GLN A 230 -8.62 -3.52 -0.26
C GLN A 230 -8.21 -4.35 -1.47
N ASP A 231 -6.93 -4.70 -1.63
CA ASP A 231 -6.45 -5.60 -2.67
C ASP A 231 -6.50 -7.08 -2.29
N GLY A 232 -6.97 -7.40 -1.08
CA GLY A 232 -7.23 -8.76 -0.60
C GLY A 232 -6.10 -9.37 0.22
N PHE A 233 -4.94 -8.72 0.30
CA PHE A 233 -3.84 -9.21 1.13
C PHE A 233 -4.00 -8.79 2.59
N LEU A 234 -3.58 -9.67 3.49
CA LEU A 234 -3.54 -9.41 4.93
C LEU A 234 -2.38 -8.46 5.26
N LEU A 235 -2.58 -7.61 6.26
CA LEU A 235 -1.55 -6.77 6.85
C LEU A 235 -1.25 -7.25 8.26
N TYR A 236 0.01 -7.60 8.50
CA TYR A 236 0.54 -8.01 9.80
C TYR A 236 1.42 -6.91 10.41
N GLY A 237 1.71 -7.04 11.70
CA GLY A 237 2.67 -6.22 12.42
C GLY A 237 4.08 -6.30 11.85
N ARG A 238 5.03 -5.64 12.49
CA ARG A 238 6.40 -5.50 11.97
C ARG A 238 7.21 -6.78 11.89
N LYS A 239 6.89 -7.81 12.69
CA LYS A 239 7.65 -9.06 12.76
C LYS A 239 7.02 -10.15 11.92
N CYS A 240 7.88 -10.98 11.33
CA CYS A 240 7.47 -12.18 10.63
C CYS A 240 7.40 -13.35 11.63
N ASN A 241 6.23 -14.00 11.71
CA ASN A 241 6.02 -15.16 12.57
C ASN A 241 7.03 -16.29 12.31
N SER A 242 7.42 -16.49 11.04
CA SER A 242 8.36 -17.55 10.65
C SER A 242 9.79 -17.32 11.16
N THR A 243 10.19 -16.07 11.41
CA THR A 243 11.55 -15.72 11.86
C THR A 243 11.61 -15.17 13.27
N ASP A 244 10.47 -14.79 13.86
CA ASP A 244 10.37 -14.08 15.16
C ASP A 244 11.21 -12.78 15.16
N ASP A 245 11.32 -12.13 14.00
CA ASP A 245 12.14 -10.92 13.79
C ASP A 245 11.59 -10.10 12.62
N HIS A 246 12.12 -8.90 12.41
CA HIS A 246 11.78 -8.07 11.26
C HIS A 246 12.22 -8.74 9.96
N PRO A 247 11.31 -8.95 8.99
CA PRO A 247 11.66 -9.56 7.71
C PRO A 247 12.63 -8.66 6.93
N THR A 248 13.62 -9.28 6.30
CA THR A 248 14.68 -8.59 5.53
C THR A 248 14.52 -8.74 4.02
N ASN A 249 13.50 -9.48 3.58
CA ASN A 249 13.19 -9.82 2.20
C ASN A 249 11.84 -9.24 1.74
N LEU A 250 11.43 -8.12 2.33
CA LEU A 250 10.21 -7.42 1.90
C LEU A 250 10.41 -6.77 0.53
N ASP A 251 9.34 -6.76 -0.27
CA ASP A 251 9.26 -5.92 -1.46
C ASP A 251 9.03 -4.44 -1.10
N ALA A 252 8.93 -3.58 -2.11
CA ALA A 252 8.75 -2.13 -1.94
C ALA A 252 7.45 -1.76 -1.21
N SER A 253 6.46 -2.65 -1.18
CA SER A 253 5.18 -2.47 -0.50
C SER A 253 5.17 -3.08 0.90
N GLY A 254 6.30 -3.58 1.38
CA GLY A 254 6.42 -4.22 2.68
C GLY A 254 5.87 -5.65 2.70
N GLY A 255 5.68 -6.30 1.55
CA GLY A 255 5.14 -7.65 1.48
C GLY A 255 6.18 -8.72 1.13
N HIS A 256 5.88 -9.96 1.51
CA HIS A 256 6.67 -11.13 1.12
C HIS A 256 5.82 -12.41 1.18
N ILE A 257 6.38 -13.53 0.72
CA ILE A 257 5.77 -14.85 0.86
C ILE A 257 6.41 -15.58 2.05
N SER A 258 5.60 -15.94 3.04
CA SER A 258 6.00 -16.78 4.16
C SER A 258 4.77 -17.37 4.86
N ALA A 259 4.98 -18.27 5.82
CA ALA A 259 3.92 -18.76 6.69
C ALA A 259 3.69 -17.80 7.87
N THR A 260 2.42 -17.66 8.26
CA THR A 260 1.97 -16.89 9.44
C THR A 260 1.34 -17.79 10.50
N GLN A 261 1.06 -17.24 11.68
CA GLN A 261 0.35 -17.92 12.78
C GLN A 261 -1.05 -18.44 12.38
N HIS A 262 -1.59 -17.98 11.25
CA HIS A 262 -2.91 -18.35 10.75
C HIS A 262 -2.87 -19.42 9.65
N SER A 263 -1.69 -19.71 9.09
CA SER A 263 -1.56 -20.41 7.82
C SER A 263 -1.28 -21.91 7.93
N SER A 264 -1.04 -22.44 9.14
CA SER A 264 -0.70 -23.86 9.35
C SER A 264 0.50 -24.32 8.49
N ASP A 265 1.56 -23.50 8.47
CA ASP A 265 2.81 -23.70 7.71
C ASP A 265 2.70 -23.53 6.18
N GLU A 266 1.52 -23.20 5.64
CA GLU A 266 1.36 -22.85 4.23
C GLU A 266 1.86 -21.42 3.96
N GLU A 267 2.65 -21.23 2.90
CA GLU A 267 3.17 -19.91 2.54
C GLU A 267 2.18 -19.16 1.65
N PHE A 268 2.03 -17.86 1.93
CA PHE A 268 1.24 -16.95 1.11
C PHE A 268 1.79 -15.52 1.21
N TYR A 269 1.45 -14.70 0.22
CA TYR A 269 1.84 -13.31 0.18
C TYR A 269 1.02 -12.48 1.16
N HIS A 270 1.69 -11.68 1.99
CA HIS A 270 1.06 -10.74 2.91
C HIS A 270 1.98 -9.55 3.16
N TYR A 271 1.38 -8.46 3.64
CA TYR A 271 2.10 -7.26 4.03
C TYR A 271 2.51 -7.31 5.49
N HIS A 272 3.61 -6.63 5.79
CA HIS A 272 4.00 -6.21 7.12
C HIS A 272 3.96 -4.70 7.22
N ILE A 273 3.66 -4.19 8.42
CA ILE A 273 4.06 -2.83 8.79
C ILE A 273 5.56 -2.71 8.54
N ILE A 274 5.96 -1.74 7.71
CA ILE A 274 7.38 -1.50 7.44
C ILE A 274 8.03 -0.96 8.71
N ASN A 275 9.14 -1.58 9.15
CA ASN A 275 9.86 -1.19 10.37
C ASN A 275 10.74 0.06 10.16
N GLU A 276 10.12 1.13 9.66
CA GLU A 276 10.76 2.41 9.40
C GLU A 276 9.92 3.54 9.99
N THR A 277 10.59 4.54 10.57
CA THR A 277 9.93 5.75 11.04
C THR A 277 9.50 6.59 9.84
N TYR A 278 8.23 6.97 9.79
CA TYR A 278 7.70 7.84 8.76
C TYR A 278 7.96 9.31 9.10
N ILE A 279 7.42 9.80 10.22
CA ILE A 279 7.56 11.18 10.68
C ILE A 279 7.92 11.22 12.15
N GLY A 280 9.08 11.77 12.47
CA GLY A 280 9.59 11.80 13.83
C GLY A 280 9.79 10.37 14.34
N SER A 281 8.93 9.91 15.25
CA SER A 281 8.97 8.56 15.83
C SER A 281 7.75 7.71 15.45
N TYR A 282 6.87 8.20 14.58
CA TYR A 282 5.66 7.48 14.18
C TYR A 282 5.96 6.45 13.11
N ILE A 283 5.27 5.31 13.18
CA ILE A 283 5.29 4.23 12.20
C ILE A 283 3.89 4.15 11.58
N LEU A 284 3.81 4.11 10.25
CA LEU A 284 2.54 3.97 9.53
C LEU A 284 2.10 2.51 9.52
N LEU A 285 0.79 2.25 9.55
CA LEU A 285 0.27 0.92 9.25
C LEU A 285 0.54 0.54 7.79
N PHE A 286 0.26 1.47 6.88
CA PHE A 286 0.51 1.31 5.44
C PHE A 286 0.54 2.69 4.76
N GLY A 287 1.53 2.96 3.92
CA GLY A 287 1.72 4.26 3.24
C GLY A 287 2.52 4.14 1.95
N VAL A 288 2.39 2.99 1.29
CA VAL A 288 3.08 2.62 0.05
C VAL A 288 2.03 2.14 -0.96
N ASP A 289 2.48 1.76 -2.16
CA ASP A 289 1.56 1.22 -3.16
C ASP A 289 1.09 -0.18 -2.78
N LEU A 290 -0.13 -0.54 -3.17
CA LEU A 290 -0.65 -1.90 -3.14
C LEU A 290 -0.01 -2.74 -4.24
N GLN A 291 0.18 -4.03 -4.00
CA GLN A 291 0.72 -4.99 -4.97
C GLN A 291 -0.39 -5.82 -5.62
N GLY A 292 -1.58 -5.93 -5.01
CA GLY A 292 -2.73 -6.54 -5.66
C GLY A 292 -3.56 -5.54 -6.47
N THR A 293 -4.68 -6.02 -7.01
CA THR A 293 -5.67 -5.16 -7.65
C THR A 293 -6.65 -4.62 -6.59
N PRO A 294 -6.70 -3.30 -6.34
CA PRO A 294 -7.57 -2.75 -5.29
C PRO A 294 -9.05 -2.90 -5.63
N ASN A 295 -9.80 -3.43 -4.66
CA ASN A 295 -11.26 -3.43 -4.66
C ASN A 295 -11.78 -2.13 -4.02
N THR A 296 -13.04 -1.78 -4.28
CA THR A 296 -13.64 -0.59 -3.68
C THR A 296 -14.15 -0.90 -2.28
N ILE A 297 -13.79 -0.08 -1.31
CA ILE A 297 -14.47 -0.03 0.00
C ILE A 297 -15.64 0.94 -0.10
N MET A 298 -16.87 0.44 0.08
CA MET A 298 -18.11 1.22 0.04
C MET A 298 -18.58 1.67 1.41
#